data_AF-A0A430DI76-F1
#
_entry.id   AF-A0A430DI76-F1
#
_cell.length_a   1.000
_cell.length_b   1.000
_cell.length_c   1.000
_cell.angle_alpha   90.00
_cell.angle_beta   90.00
_cell.angle_gamma   90.00
#
_symmetry.space_group_name_H-M   'P 1'
#
loop_
_entity.id
_entity.type
_entity.pdbx_description
1 polymer ?
#
loop_
_entity_poly.entity_id
_entity_poly.type
_entity_poly.pdbx_seq_one_letter_code
_entity_poly.pdbx_strand_id
1 'polypeptide(L)' 'MTTNSKPATVRDLDRINLRLSAETFALIDAARAGRPGNVSRNTWITEAIAEKLARETGANDRREESRVANG' A
#
# COMPACT_ATOMS: atom_id res chain seq x y z
N MET A 1 -27.95 15.00 30.39
CA MET A 1 -27.68 13.69 29.77
C MET A 1 -26.22 13.65 29.38
N THR A 2 -25.41 12.84 30.07
CA THR A 2 -23.96 12.76 29.87
C THR A 2 -23.64 11.85 28.68
N THR A 3 -23.13 12.42 27.59
CA THR A 3 -22.66 11.65 26.43
C THR A 3 -21.37 10.93 26.81
N ASN A 4 -21.46 9.62 27.02
CA ASN A 4 -20.30 8.76 27.25
C ASN A 4 -19.56 8.54 25.92
N SER A 5 -18.72 9.49 25.52
CA SER A 5 -17.81 9.35 24.39
C SER A 5 -16.72 8.34 24.77
N LYS A 6 -16.95 7.07 24.43
CA LYS A 6 -15.97 6.00 24.57
C LYS A 6 -14.81 6.34 23.62
N PRO A 7 -13.55 6.48 24.07
CA PRO A 7 -12.45 6.71 23.15
C PRO A 7 -12.33 5.47 22.27
N ALA A 8 -12.67 5.61 21.00
CA ALA A 8 -12.34 4.60 20.01
C ALA A 8 -10.82 4.50 20.00
N THR A 9 -10.28 3.36 20.40
CA THR A 9 -8.87 3.06 20.23
C THR A 9 -8.60 3.09 18.74
N VAL A 10 -8.12 4.23 18.23
CA VAL A 10 -7.63 4.37 16.87
C VAL A 10 -6.49 3.36 16.74
N ARG A 11 -6.71 2.29 15.96
CA ARG A 11 -5.62 1.41 15.58
C ARG A 11 -4.94 2.07 14.41
N ASP A 12 -3.69 2.48 14.58
CA ASP A 12 -2.93 3.14 13.50
C ASP A 12 -2.70 2.22 12.30
N LEU A 13 -2.85 0.91 12.46
CA LEU A 13 -2.70 -0.09 11.41
C LEU A 13 -3.84 -1.12 11.46
N ASP A 14 -4.43 -1.37 10.29
CA ASP A 14 -5.42 -2.41 10.09
C ASP A 14 -4.78 -3.74 9.68
N ARG A 15 -5.30 -4.85 10.22
CA ARG A 15 -4.89 -6.20 9.84
C ARG A 15 -5.83 -6.75 8.78
N ILE A 16 -5.24 -7.28 7.71
CA ILE A 16 -5.97 -7.99 6.65
C ILE A 16 -5.53 -9.45 6.54
N ASN A 17 -6.41 -10.33 6.05
CA ASN A 17 -6.05 -11.69 5.63
C ASN A 17 -6.03 -11.72 4.10
N LEU A 18 -4.87 -12.02 3.53
CA LEU A 18 -4.65 -12.03 2.08
C LEU A 18 -4.53 -13.48 1.58
N ARG A 19 -5.34 -13.85 0.58
CA ARG A 19 -5.27 -15.15 -0.09
C ARG A 19 -4.74 -14.94 -1.51
N LEU A 20 -3.58 -15.53 -1.79
CA LEU A 20 -2.94 -15.54 -3.11
C LEU A 20 -2.58 -16.98 -3.48
N SER A 21 -2.33 -17.22 -4.77
CA SER A 21 -1.82 -18.52 -5.21
C SER A 21 -0.40 -18.74 -4.67
N ALA A 22 0.00 -20.01 -4.59
CA ALA A 22 1.37 -20.38 -4.22
C ALA A 22 2.40 -19.79 -5.20
N GLU A 23 2.05 -19.75 -6.49
CA GLU A 23 2.87 -19.14 -7.54
C GLU A 23 3.12 -17.64 -7.26
N THR A 24 2.08 -16.88 -6.90
CA THR A 24 2.26 -15.46 -6.57
C THR A 24 3.16 -15.28 -5.35
N PHE A 25 3.03 -16.12 -4.32
CA PHE A 25 3.94 -16.07 -3.17
C PHE A 25 5.39 -16.39 -3.56
N ALA A 26 5.61 -17.33 -4.48
CA ALA A 26 6.94 -17.64 -4.98
C ALA A 26 7.56 -16.47 -5.75
N LEU A 27 6.77 -15.76 -6.57
CA LEU A 27 7.22 -14.55 -7.26
C LEU A 27 7.59 -13.44 -6.28
N ILE A 28 6.81 -13.24 -5.22
CA ILE A 28 7.13 -12.29 -4.14
C ILE A 28 8.43 -12.69 -3.43
N ASP A 29 8.59 -13.98 -3.11
CA ASP A 29 9.78 -14.51 -2.45
C ASP A 29 11.05 -14.34 -3.31
N ALA A 30 10.95 -14.53 -4.62
CA ALA A 30 12.04 -14.27 -5.56
C ALA A 30 12.37 -12.77 -5.65
N ALA A 31 11.36 -11.91 -5.78
CA ALA A 31 11.55 -10.47 -5.91
C ALA A 31 12.17 -9.84 -4.65
N ARG A 32 11.81 -10.32 -3.45
CA ARG A 32 12.41 -9.83 -2.19
C ARG A 32 13.84 -10.33 -1.97
N ALA A 33 14.19 -11.53 -2.45
CA ALA A 33 15.54 -12.09 -2.29
C ALA A 33 16.62 -11.27 -3.02
N GLY A 34 16.24 -10.50 -4.04
CA GLY A 34 17.14 -9.57 -4.73
C GLY A 34 17.44 -8.27 -3.96
N ARG A 35 16.78 -8.02 -2.81
CA ARG A 35 16.99 -6.79 -2.04
C ARG A 35 18.05 -6.99 -0.94
N PRO A 36 18.92 -5.99 -0.71
CA PRO A 36 19.81 -6.01 0.44
C PRO A 36 19.02 -6.00 1.75
N GLY A 37 19.39 -6.90 2.67
CA GLY A 37 18.69 -7.08 3.94
C GLY A 37 17.52 -8.05 3.82
N ASN A 38 17.29 -8.84 4.87
CA ASN A 38 16.25 -9.86 4.90
C ASN A 38 14.85 -9.24 5.06
N VAL A 39 14.31 -8.66 3.98
CA VAL A 39 12.98 -8.05 3.96
C VAL A 39 11.90 -9.12 4.14
N SER A 40 10.99 -8.93 5.10
CA SER A 40 9.85 -9.82 5.31
C SER A 40 8.85 -9.71 4.15
N ARG A 41 8.00 -10.74 3.94
CA ARG A 41 6.94 -10.66 2.92
C ARG A 41 5.99 -9.50 3.17
N ASN A 42 5.58 -9.27 4.42
CA ASN A 42 4.65 -8.20 4.76
C ASN A 42 5.27 -6.84 4.45
N THR A 43 6.53 -6.63 4.83
CA THR A 43 7.26 -5.41 4.52
C THR A 43 7.32 -5.17 3.01
N TRP A 44 7.72 -6.19 2.25
CA TRP A 44 7.79 -6.10 0.79
C TRP A 44 6.43 -5.76 0.16
N ILE A 45 5.35 -6.41 0.62
CA ILE A 45 3.98 -6.16 0.12
C ILE A 45 3.54 -4.73 0.45
N THR A 46 3.76 -4.26 1.68
CA THR A 46 3.41 -2.89 2.09
C THR A 46 4.16 -1.86 1.25
N GLU A 47 5.46 -2.05 1.04
CA GLU A 47 6.26 -1.15 0.20
C GLU A 47 5.80 -1.16 -1.26
N ALA A 48 5.51 -2.34 -1.82
CA ALA A 48 5.03 -2.46 -3.20
C ALA A 48 3.68 -1.76 -3.40
N ILE A 49 2.77 -1.86 -2.43
CA ILE A 49 1.48 -1.15 -2.44
C ILE A 49 1.73 0.37 -2.36
N ALA A 50 2.58 0.82 -1.43
CA ALA A 50 2.88 2.24 -1.28
C ALA A 50 3.51 2.83 -2.57
N GLU A 51 4.45 2.12 -3.20
CA GLU A 51 5.06 2.52 -4.46
C GLU A 51 4.02 2.61 -5.59
N LYS A 52 3.13 1.62 -5.68
CA LYS A 52 2.06 1.59 -6.69
C LYS A 52 1.11 2.77 -6.54
N LEU A 53 0.67 3.06 -5.32
CA LEU A 53 -0.22 4.19 -5.02
C LEU A 53 0.47 5.52 -5.31
N ALA A 54 1.72 5.71 -4.88
CA ALA A 54 2.48 6.93 -5.15
C ALA A 54 2.66 7.17 -6.66
N ARG A 55 2.93 6.10 -7.42
CA ARG A 55 3.05 6.15 -8.89
C ARG A 55 1.74 6.54 -9.55
N GLU A 56 0.61 6.04 -9.05
CA GLU A 56 -0.72 6.34 -9.60
C GLU A 56 -1.16 7.76 -9.25
N THR A 57 -0.99 8.21 -8.00
CA THR A 57 -1.28 9.59 -7.60
C THR A 57 -0.46 10.59 -8.43
N GLY A 58 0.86 10.41 -8.49
CA GLY A 58 1.70 11.30 -9.28
C GLY A 58 1.48 11.19 -10.81
N ALA A 59 0.96 10.06 -11.30
CA ALA A 59 0.53 9.96 -12.69
C ALA A 59 -0.83 10.64 -12.95
N ASN A 60 -1.73 10.64 -11.96
CA ASN A 60 -3.04 11.25 -12.07
C ASN A 60 -2.94 12.79 -12.01
N ASP A 61 -2.08 13.33 -11.13
CA ASP A 61 -1.82 14.76 -11.03
C ASP A 61 -1.33 15.34 -12.36
N ARG A 62 -0.40 14.65 -13.04
CA ARG A 62 0.10 15.07 -14.36
C ARG A 62 -0.96 15.02 -15.47
N ARG A 63 -1.92 14.09 -15.39
CA ARG A 63 -3.02 13.99 -16.37
C ARG A 63 -4.05 15.10 -16.18
N GLU A 64 -4.31 15.49 -14.94
CA GLU A 64 -5.23 16.57 -14.62
C GLU A 64 -4.65 17.94 -15.03
N GLU A 65 -3.36 18.19 -14.74
CA GLU A 65 -2.66 19.41 -15.15
C GLU A 65 -2.62 19.58 -16.68
N SER A 66 -2.46 18.46 -17.42
CA SER A 66 -2.51 18.45 -18.89
C SER A 66 -3.91 18.73 -19.45
N ARG A 67 -4.98 18.48 -18.70
CA ARG A 67 -6.36 18.81 -19.10
C ARG A 67 -6.68 20.29 -18.86
N VAL A 68 -6.22 20.85 -17.75
CA VAL A 68 -6.45 22.26 -17.41
C VAL A 68 -5.66 23.21 -18.31
N ALA A 69 -4.45 22.82 -18.73
CA ALA A 69 -3.62 23.65 -19.63
C ALA A 69 -4.10 23.72 -21.09
N ASN A 70 -5.09 22.88 -21.47
CA ASN A 70 -5.56 22.75 -22.85
C ASN A 70 -7.05 23.15 -23.01
N GLY A 71 -7.61 23.87 -22.03
CA GLY A 71 -8.98 24.38 -22.01
C GLY A 71 -9.05 25.90 -22.13
#